data_AF-A0A959WW84-F1
#
_entry.id   AF-A0A959WW84-F1
#
_cell.length_a   1.000
_cell.length_b   1.000
_cell.length_c   1.000
_cell.angle_alpha   90.00
_cell.angle_beta   90.00
_cell.angle_gamma   90.00
#
_symmetry.space_group_name_H-M   'P 1'
#
loop_
_entity.id
_entity.type
_entity.pdbx_description
1 polymer ?
#
loop_
_entity_poly.entity_id
_entity_poly.type
_entity_poly.pdbx_seq_one_letter_code
_entity_poly.pdbx_strand_id
1 'polypeptide(L)'
;MASRARHTPANALGAGDLARPPAEVAAGLAAWARGDRDEAVALCLEACAREVHARSYTLWVWTSENAAGDAVWLLPVRADHARAFAPRWPMAALTRAFEAAWDAGAVLEGLCLLDWRGMVALEAPEAEHDHELVQMALADHQPHGVTVAVTPLDPRDLGTAAAIDLPPVPPGGDGLAGLAGRVGTHPVDVALALAAHGQPLDRVGTGDDMVHTLAAWGLAAAPAPPEPDAPASMDPAHDPCPHRRHARILLRRLLRMGKVGSGYHTADDHLYRGAPPDFRHEATEVGEALIRAGLLGSKPSVGQRHVYLRREALPAIHGLIDRAETDSPVLDALWTRPPPRRPGG
;
A
#
# COMPACT_ATOMS: atom_id res chain seq x y z
N MET A 1 29.77 -42.23 -27.99
CA MET A 1 29.60 -40.77 -28.22
C MET A 1 29.17 -40.13 -26.92
N ALA A 2 30.15 -39.68 -26.12
CA ALA A 2 29.88 -38.95 -24.88
C ALA A 2 29.44 -37.53 -25.24
N SER A 3 28.20 -37.18 -24.89
CA SER A 3 27.66 -35.83 -25.06
C SER A 3 28.53 -34.85 -24.29
N ARG A 4 29.26 -33.99 -25.00
CA ARG A 4 29.93 -32.84 -24.41
C ARG A 4 28.84 -31.90 -23.89
N ALA A 5 28.57 -32.00 -22.59
CA ALA A 5 27.77 -31.03 -21.86
C ALA A 5 28.40 -29.65 -22.09
N ARG A 6 27.69 -28.82 -22.86
CA ARG A 6 28.05 -27.42 -23.02
C ARG A 6 28.08 -26.82 -21.62
N HIS A 7 29.24 -26.31 -21.19
CA HIS A 7 29.32 -25.42 -20.04
C HIS A 7 28.58 -24.14 -20.42
N THR A 8 27.27 -24.14 -20.21
CA THR A 8 26.49 -22.92 -20.02
C THR A 8 27.18 -22.13 -18.91
N PRO A 9 27.42 -20.81 -19.06
CA PRO A 9 27.97 -20.01 -17.97
C PRO A 9 27.18 -20.31 -16.70
N ALA A 10 27.89 -20.60 -15.61
CA ALA A 10 27.38 -21.24 -14.39
C ALA A 10 26.23 -20.51 -13.66
N ASN A 11 25.69 -19.43 -14.23
CA ASN A 11 24.74 -18.52 -13.58
C ASN A 11 23.46 -18.23 -14.40
N ALA A 12 23.25 -18.82 -15.58
CA ALA A 12 22.03 -18.57 -16.35
C ALA A 12 20.98 -19.66 -16.08
N LEU A 13 20.07 -19.40 -15.14
CA LEU A 13 18.86 -20.21 -14.94
C LEU A 13 18.03 -20.27 -16.22
N GLY A 14 17.61 -21.47 -16.60
CA GLY A 14 16.80 -21.72 -17.79
C GLY A 14 15.38 -22.20 -17.45
N ALA A 15 14.54 -22.33 -18.48
CA ALA A 15 13.16 -22.80 -18.31
C ALA A 15 13.04 -24.17 -17.62
N GLY A 16 14.03 -25.06 -17.79
CA GLY A 16 14.06 -26.37 -17.11
C GLY A 16 14.23 -26.27 -15.59
N ASP A 17 14.85 -25.20 -15.09
CA ASP A 17 14.97 -24.96 -13.65
C ASP A 17 13.63 -24.57 -13.03
N LEU A 18 12.75 -23.89 -13.77
CA LEU A 18 11.44 -23.43 -13.31
C LEU A 18 10.44 -24.56 -13.00
N ALA A 19 10.72 -25.78 -13.45
CA ALA A 19 9.96 -26.96 -13.12
C ALA A 19 10.33 -27.55 -11.73
N ARG A 20 11.43 -27.10 -11.12
CA ARG A 20 11.86 -27.55 -9.79
C ARG A 20 11.37 -26.59 -8.70
N PRO A 21 11.36 -27.02 -7.42
CA PRO A 21 11.06 -26.13 -6.30
C PRO A 21 12.02 -24.92 -6.25
N PRO A 22 11.53 -23.68 -6.03
CA PRO A 22 12.37 -22.48 -5.99
C PRO A 22 13.52 -22.58 -4.98
N ALA A 23 13.26 -23.15 -3.79
CA ALA A 23 14.26 -23.38 -2.74
C ALA A 23 15.45 -24.22 -3.23
N GLU A 24 15.16 -25.30 -3.95
CA GLU A 24 16.18 -26.22 -4.46
C GLU A 24 17.02 -25.55 -5.55
N VAL A 25 16.38 -24.75 -6.40
CA VAL A 25 17.08 -24.00 -7.44
C VAL A 25 17.98 -22.94 -6.82
N ALA A 26 17.46 -22.15 -5.88
CA ALA A 26 18.22 -21.14 -5.17
C ALA A 26 19.41 -21.75 -4.42
N ALA A 27 19.22 -22.87 -3.73
CA ALA A 27 20.28 -23.58 -3.02
C ALA A 27 21.42 -24.07 -3.92
N GLY A 28 21.14 -24.30 -5.21
CA GLY A 28 22.14 -24.68 -6.21
C GLY A 28 22.95 -23.49 -6.78
N LEU A 29 22.56 -22.25 -6.50
CA LEU A 29 23.24 -21.06 -7.01
C LEU A 29 24.50 -20.74 -6.20
N ALA A 30 25.53 -20.22 -6.89
CA ALA A 30 26.78 -19.82 -6.26
C ALA A 30 26.58 -18.72 -5.18
N ALA A 31 25.58 -17.84 -5.34
CA ALA A 31 25.23 -16.83 -4.35
C ALA A 31 24.80 -17.46 -3.01
N TRP A 32 23.94 -18.48 -3.07
CA TRP A 32 23.49 -19.19 -1.88
C TRP A 32 24.64 -19.86 -1.12
N ALA A 33 25.59 -20.46 -1.84
CA ALA A 33 26.78 -21.09 -1.25
C ALA A 33 27.72 -20.10 -0.54
N ARG A 34 27.70 -18.81 -0.91
CA ARG A 34 28.45 -17.74 -0.24
C ARG A 34 27.72 -17.14 0.97
N GLY A 35 26.46 -17.50 1.17
CA GLY A 35 25.59 -16.89 2.19
C GLY A 35 24.76 -15.72 1.67
N ASP A 36 24.86 -15.37 0.38
CA ASP A 36 24.11 -14.29 -0.27
C ASP A 36 22.73 -14.82 -0.73
N ARG A 37 21.88 -15.21 0.23
CA ARG A 37 20.59 -15.87 -0.05
C ARG A 37 19.62 -14.96 -0.79
N ASP A 38 19.58 -13.69 -0.42
CA ASP A 38 18.77 -12.67 -1.07
C ASP A 38 19.17 -12.46 -2.55
N GLU A 39 20.45 -12.60 -2.90
CA GLU A 39 20.94 -12.54 -4.29
C GLU A 39 20.46 -13.77 -5.06
N ALA A 40 20.54 -14.96 -4.46
CA ALA A 40 20.03 -16.19 -5.07
C ALA A 40 18.51 -16.12 -5.33
N VAL A 41 17.73 -15.60 -4.37
CA VAL A 41 16.28 -15.38 -4.54
C VAL A 41 15.99 -14.39 -5.65
N ALA A 42 16.71 -13.25 -5.70
CA ALA A 42 16.55 -12.26 -6.76
C ALA A 42 16.85 -12.84 -8.15
N LEU A 43 17.91 -13.65 -8.28
CA LEU A 43 18.25 -14.35 -9.53
C LEU A 43 17.14 -15.33 -9.95
N CYS A 44 16.56 -16.08 -9.00
CA CYS A 44 15.42 -16.95 -9.26
C CYS A 44 14.19 -16.16 -9.73
N LEU A 45 13.86 -15.04 -9.09
CA LEU A 45 12.73 -14.19 -9.46
C LEU A 45 12.94 -13.52 -10.81
N GLU A 46 14.17 -13.10 -11.15
CA GLU A 46 14.49 -12.52 -12.46
C GLU A 46 14.38 -13.56 -13.58
N ALA A 47 14.88 -14.78 -13.34
CA ALA A 47 14.72 -15.89 -14.28
C ALA A 47 13.24 -16.25 -14.48
N CYS A 48 12.48 -16.33 -13.37
CA CYS A 48 11.04 -16.55 -13.37
C CYS A 48 10.34 -15.44 -14.17
N ALA A 49 10.61 -14.15 -13.90
CA ALA A 49 10.02 -13.03 -14.62
C ALA A 49 10.31 -13.10 -16.13
N ARG A 50 11.52 -13.46 -16.55
CA ARG A 50 11.84 -13.57 -17.98
C ARG A 50 11.03 -14.65 -18.70
N GLU A 51 10.78 -15.78 -18.05
CA GLU A 51 10.17 -16.97 -18.67
C GLU A 51 8.64 -17.06 -18.46
N VAL A 52 8.14 -16.71 -17.26
CA VAL A 52 6.70 -16.71 -16.92
C VAL A 52 5.92 -15.88 -17.92
N HIS A 53 6.47 -14.73 -18.32
CA HIS A 53 5.80 -13.78 -19.19
C HIS A 53 5.89 -14.13 -20.69
N ALA A 54 6.59 -15.22 -21.04
CA ALA A 54 6.79 -15.63 -22.43
C ALA A 54 5.74 -16.65 -22.92
N ARG A 55 5.46 -17.75 -22.19
CA ARG A 55 4.65 -18.89 -22.74
C ARG A 55 3.91 -19.80 -21.74
N SER A 56 3.91 -19.50 -20.44
CA SER A 56 3.39 -20.32 -19.30
C SER A 56 4.31 -21.45 -18.83
N TYR A 57 5.04 -21.20 -17.75
CA TYR A 57 5.55 -22.18 -16.78
C TYR A 57 5.63 -21.51 -15.40
N THR A 58 5.62 -22.34 -14.34
CA THR A 58 5.51 -22.03 -12.91
C THR A 58 5.74 -20.58 -12.47
N LEU A 59 4.75 -19.97 -11.82
CA LEU A 59 4.90 -18.73 -11.05
C LEU A 59 5.60 -19.04 -9.73
N TRP A 60 6.85 -18.63 -9.59
CA TRP A 60 7.57 -18.69 -8.31
C TRP A 60 7.26 -17.47 -7.47
N VAL A 61 6.86 -17.70 -6.22
CA VAL A 61 6.66 -16.67 -5.21
C VAL A 61 7.45 -17.05 -3.96
N TRP A 62 8.11 -16.08 -3.34
CA TRP A 62 8.73 -16.28 -2.03
C TRP A 62 7.90 -15.57 -0.97
N THR A 63 7.64 -16.22 0.15
CA THR A 63 6.90 -15.62 1.28
C THR A 63 7.82 -15.36 2.45
N SER A 64 7.60 -14.28 3.16
CA SER A 64 8.30 -13.93 4.39
C SER A 64 7.41 -13.06 5.28
N GLU A 65 7.99 -12.54 6.35
CA GLU A 65 7.35 -11.62 7.29
C GLU A 65 8.19 -10.34 7.42
N ASN A 66 7.53 -9.19 7.50
CA ASN A 66 8.20 -7.94 7.85
C ASN A 66 8.46 -7.87 9.38
N ALA A 67 9.04 -6.76 9.86
CA ALA A 67 9.30 -6.56 11.29
C ALA A 67 8.03 -6.40 12.16
N ALA A 68 6.89 -6.09 11.55
CA ALA A 68 5.58 -6.01 12.20
C ALA A 68 4.85 -7.37 12.21
N GLY A 69 5.38 -8.39 11.54
CA GLY A 69 4.74 -9.69 11.37
C GLY A 69 3.73 -9.73 10.23
N ASP A 70 3.69 -8.73 9.34
CA ASP A 70 2.83 -8.75 8.14
C ASP A 70 3.46 -9.59 7.03
N ALA A 71 2.61 -10.21 6.21
CA ALA A 71 3.07 -11.12 5.17
C ALA A 71 3.73 -10.33 4.05
N VAL A 72 4.85 -10.85 3.54
CA VAL A 72 5.55 -10.24 2.40
C VAL A 72 5.72 -11.28 1.31
N TRP A 73 5.19 -11.00 0.12
CA TRP A 73 5.26 -11.88 -1.03
C TRP A 73 6.20 -11.27 -2.08
N LEU A 74 7.33 -11.91 -2.34
CA LEU A 74 8.24 -11.52 -3.41
C LEU A 74 7.76 -12.13 -4.73
N LEU A 75 7.39 -11.24 -5.66
CA LEU A 75 6.76 -11.60 -6.92
C LEU A 75 7.78 -11.52 -8.08
N PRO A 76 7.62 -12.33 -9.14
CA PRO A 76 8.44 -12.25 -10.36
C PRO A 76 7.92 -11.12 -11.27
N VAL A 77 7.72 -9.95 -10.67
CA VAL A 77 7.30 -8.70 -11.29
C VAL A 77 8.37 -7.68 -10.94
N ARG A 78 8.91 -6.99 -11.94
CA ARG A 78 9.91 -5.96 -11.70
C ARG A 78 9.25 -4.68 -11.17
N ALA A 79 9.95 -3.94 -10.32
CA ALA A 79 9.45 -2.70 -9.75
C ALA A 79 9.21 -1.61 -10.82
N ASP A 80 10.06 -1.56 -11.86
CA ASP A 80 9.86 -0.68 -13.01
C ASP A 80 8.60 -1.04 -13.82
N HIS A 81 8.29 -2.33 -13.93
CA HIS A 81 7.06 -2.80 -14.57
C HIS A 81 5.81 -2.43 -13.77
N ALA A 82 5.87 -2.56 -12.43
CA ALA A 82 4.78 -2.14 -11.56
C ALA A 82 4.52 -0.64 -11.67
N ARG A 83 5.57 0.19 -11.62
CA ARG A 83 5.50 1.66 -11.77
C ARG A 83 4.94 2.12 -13.11
N ALA A 84 5.28 1.42 -14.19
CA ALA A 84 4.78 1.73 -15.52
C ALA A 84 3.41 1.09 -15.82
N PHE A 85 2.92 0.25 -14.91
CA PHE A 85 1.83 -0.70 -15.14
C PHE A 85 1.95 -1.45 -16.48
N ALA A 86 3.16 -1.89 -16.83
CA ALA A 86 3.46 -2.55 -18.10
C ALA A 86 4.72 -3.42 -17.98
N PRO A 87 4.86 -4.51 -18.77
CA PRO A 87 3.91 -5.01 -19.77
C PRO A 87 2.71 -5.76 -19.17
N ARG A 88 1.75 -6.12 -20.02
CA ARG A 88 0.46 -6.73 -19.63
C ARG A 88 0.58 -7.97 -18.75
N TRP A 89 1.50 -8.89 -19.05
CA TRP A 89 1.61 -10.17 -18.34
C TRP A 89 2.12 -10.05 -16.91
N PRO A 90 3.21 -9.32 -16.62
CA PRO A 90 3.59 -8.99 -15.24
C PRO A 90 2.47 -8.34 -14.45
N MET A 91 1.70 -7.43 -15.08
CA MET A 91 0.60 -6.78 -14.38
C MET A 91 -0.55 -7.73 -14.11
N ALA A 92 -0.87 -8.65 -15.02
CA ALA A 92 -1.85 -9.69 -14.74
C ALA A 92 -1.42 -10.59 -13.56
N ALA A 93 -0.13 -10.92 -13.45
CA ALA A 93 0.39 -11.65 -12.29
C ALA A 93 0.28 -10.83 -10.98
N LEU A 94 0.58 -9.53 -11.04
CA LEU A 94 0.43 -8.61 -9.90
C LEU A 94 -1.03 -8.47 -9.45
N THR A 95 -1.96 -8.26 -10.38
CA THR A 95 -3.39 -8.15 -10.11
C THR A 95 -3.94 -9.42 -9.43
N ARG A 96 -3.54 -10.60 -9.91
CA ARG A 96 -3.92 -11.88 -9.28
C ARG A 96 -3.30 -12.06 -7.90
N ALA A 97 -2.11 -11.52 -7.66
CA ALA A 97 -1.51 -11.53 -6.33
C ALA A 97 -2.32 -10.68 -5.34
N PHE A 98 -2.94 -9.57 -5.79
CA PHE A 98 -3.87 -8.81 -4.94
C PHE A 98 -5.13 -9.61 -4.60
N GLU A 99 -5.74 -10.26 -5.59
CA GLU A 99 -6.92 -11.11 -5.38
C GLU A 99 -6.59 -12.29 -4.45
N ALA A 100 -5.43 -12.92 -4.64
CA ALA A 100 -4.96 -13.99 -3.76
C ALA A 100 -4.65 -13.49 -2.34
N ALA A 101 -4.08 -12.29 -2.18
CA ALA A 101 -3.82 -11.71 -0.86
C ALA A 101 -5.13 -11.44 -0.11
N TRP A 102 -6.13 -10.92 -0.80
CA TRP A 102 -7.47 -10.73 -0.23
C TRP A 102 -8.11 -12.05 0.21
N ASP A 103 -8.07 -13.08 -0.63
CA ASP A 103 -8.59 -14.41 -0.29
C ASP A 103 -7.82 -15.06 0.87
N ALA A 104 -6.53 -14.73 1.02
CA ALA A 104 -5.70 -15.08 2.17
C ALA A 104 -5.96 -14.22 3.42
N GLY A 105 -6.94 -13.31 3.40
CA GLY A 105 -7.37 -12.50 4.54
C GLY A 105 -6.68 -11.15 4.69
N ALA A 106 -5.89 -10.70 3.70
CA ALA A 106 -5.21 -9.42 3.77
C ALA A 106 -6.18 -8.23 3.87
N VAL A 107 -5.83 -7.21 4.65
CA VAL A 107 -6.53 -5.91 4.63
C VAL A 107 -6.06 -5.12 3.42
N LEU A 108 -6.96 -4.93 2.43
CA LEU A 108 -6.57 -4.35 1.14
C LEU A 108 -6.12 -2.89 1.22
N GLU A 109 -6.68 -2.10 2.13
CA GLU A 109 -6.26 -0.73 2.37
C GLU A 109 -4.84 -0.64 2.95
N GLY A 110 -4.32 -1.76 3.47
CA GLY A 110 -2.96 -1.88 3.98
C GLY A 110 -1.97 -2.47 2.97
N LEU A 111 -2.40 -2.94 1.80
CA LEU A 111 -1.47 -3.50 0.81
C LEU A 111 -0.49 -2.42 0.35
N CYS A 112 0.79 -2.79 0.33
CA CYS A 112 1.85 -1.93 -0.19
C CYS A 112 2.72 -2.67 -1.20
N LEU A 113 3.17 -1.94 -2.23
CA LEU A 113 4.20 -2.43 -3.15
C LEU A 113 5.54 -1.83 -2.77
N LEU A 114 6.51 -2.69 -2.52
CA LEU A 114 7.89 -2.30 -2.20
C LEU A 114 8.85 -2.76 -3.30
N ASP A 115 9.88 -1.97 -3.54
CA ASP A 115 11.02 -2.27 -4.38
C ASP A 115 12.03 -3.06 -3.56
N TRP A 116 12.01 -4.38 -3.76
CA TRP A 116 12.96 -5.31 -3.21
C TRP A 116 13.93 -5.72 -4.32
N ARG A 117 15.10 -5.09 -4.37
CA ARG A 117 16.16 -5.38 -5.36
C ARG A 117 15.69 -5.31 -6.81
N GLY A 118 14.82 -4.36 -7.14
CA GLY A 118 14.24 -4.20 -8.47
C GLY A 118 13.07 -5.14 -8.77
N MET A 119 12.69 -5.99 -7.81
CA MET A 119 11.49 -6.84 -7.85
C MET A 119 10.41 -6.28 -6.93
N VAL A 120 9.16 -6.65 -7.19
CA VAL A 120 8.03 -6.29 -6.35
C VAL A 120 7.99 -7.21 -5.13
N ALA A 121 8.00 -6.60 -3.95
CA ALA A 121 7.52 -7.21 -2.73
C ALA A 121 6.12 -6.66 -2.43
N LEU A 122 5.13 -7.53 -2.34
CA LEU A 122 3.78 -7.21 -1.90
C LEU A 122 3.70 -7.41 -0.39
N GLU A 123 3.56 -6.33 0.35
CA GLU A 123 3.26 -6.38 1.79
C GLU A 123 1.75 -6.49 1.97
N ALA A 124 1.32 -7.53 2.68
CA ALA A 124 -0.07 -7.92 2.87
C ALA A 124 -0.41 -8.03 4.37
N PRO A 125 -0.85 -6.92 4.99
CA PRO A 125 -1.20 -6.90 6.42
C PRO A 125 -2.36 -7.84 6.74
N GLU A 126 -2.25 -8.56 7.85
CA GLU A 126 -3.24 -9.54 8.35
C GLU A 126 -3.47 -10.75 7.42
N ALA A 127 -2.76 -10.84 6.28
CA ALA A 127 -2.82 -12.01 5.42
C ALA A 127 -2.20 -13.22 6.12
N GLU A 128 -2.74 -14.41 5.81
CA GLU A 128 -2.16 -15.67 6.25
C GLU A 128 -0.73 -15.86 5.71
N HIS A 129 0.19 -16.24 6.60
CA HIS A 129 1.61 -16.45 6.27
C HIS A 129 1.92 -17.89 5.90
N ASP A 130 1.00 -18.82 6.17
CA ASP A 130 1.16 -20.20 5.78
C ASP A 130 1.32 -20.34 4.27
N HIS A 131 2.51 -20.76 3.85
CA HIS A 131 2.88 -20.88 2.45
C HIS A 131 1.99 -21.85 1.65
N GLU A 132 1.38 -22.87 2.27
CA GLU A 132 0.45 -23.78 1.58
C GLU A 132 -0.86 -23.05 1.26
N LEU A 133 -1.37 -22.25 2.20
CA LEU A 133 -2.56 -21.42 2.00
C LEU A 133 -2.30 -20.30 0.97
N VAL A 134 -1.14 -19.65 1.02
CA VAL A 134 -0.72 -18.68 -0.01
C VAL A 134 -0.63 -19.33 -1.39
N GLN A 135 -0.05 -20.55 -1.47
CA GLN A 135 0.05 -21.28 -2.73
C GLN A 135 -1.34 -21.62 -3.29
N MET A 136 -2.27 -22.07 -2.44
CA MET A 136 -3.64 -22.37 -2.84
C MET A 136 -4.36 -21.13 -3.36
N ALA A 137 -4.30 -20.02 -2.61
CA ALA A 137 -4.90 -18.75 -3.03
C ALA A 137 -4.33 -18.26 -4.37
N LEU A 138 -3.00 -18.26 -4.52
CA LEU A 138 -2.38 -17.86 -5.79
C LEU A 138 -2.76 -18.78 -6.96
N ALA A 139 -2.86 -20.09 -6.73
CA ALA A 139 -3.22 -21.07 -7.74
C ALA A 139 -4.66 -20.91 -8.23
N ASP A 140 -5.60 -20.59 -7.34
CA ASP A 140 -7.01 -20.37 -7.66
C ASP A 140 -7.22 -19.17 -8.61
N HIS A 141 -6.33 -18.17 -8.53
CA HIS A 141 -6.36 -16.99 -9.41
C HIS A 141 -5.54 -17.14 -10.69
N GLN A 142 -4.78 -18.23 -10.87
CA GLN A 142 -3.97 -18.42 -12.06
C GLN A 142 -4.78 -18.92 -13.28
N PRO A 143 -4.37 -18.56 -14.51
CA PRO A 143 -4.90 -19.17 -15.72
C PRO A 143 -4.66 -20.67 -15.74
N HIS A 144 -5.53 -21.39 -16.44
CA HIS A 144 -5.39 -22.83 -16.63
C HIS A 144 -4.01 -23.16 -17.22
N GLY A 145 -3.29 -24.08 -16.57
CA GLY A 145 -1.96 -24.53 -17.00
C GLY A 145 -0.79 -23.73 -16.44
N VAL A 146 -1.01 -22.70 -15.64
CA VAL A 146 0.04 -22.06 -14.83
C VAL A 146 0.11 -22.74 -13.48
N THR A 147 1.28 -23.30 -13.14
CA THR A 147 1.57 -23.81 -11.80
C THR A 147 2.05 -22.67 -10.90
N VAL A 148 1.81 -22.77 -9.60
CA VAL A 148 2.38 -21.85 -8.61
C VAL A 148 3.29 -22.67 -7.70
N ALA A 149 4.47 -22.15 -7.39
CA ALA A 149 5.33 -22.71 -6.37
C ALA A 149 5.70 -21.61 -5.38
N VAL A 150 5.30 -21.79 -4.13
CA VAL A 150 5.60 -20.87 -3.04
C VAL A 150 6.74 -21.44 -2.20
N THR A 151 7.66 -20.58 -1.77
CA THR A 151 8.78 -20.98 -0.92
C THR A 151 8.97 -19.98 0.21
N PRO A 152 9.08 -20.43 1.48
CA PRO A 152 9.35 -19.52 2.59
C PRO A 152 10.79 -18.99 2.53
N LEU A 153 10.96 -17.73 2.90
CA LEU A 153 12.22 -17.01 3.06
C LEU A 153 12.36 -16.56 4.51
N ASP A 154 13.55 -16.73 5.09
CA ASP A 154 13.83 -16.22 6.45
C ASP A 154 13.65 -14.69 6.47
N PRO A 155 12.91 -14.11 7.42
CA PRO A 155 12.72 -12.66 7.54
C PRO A 155 14.03 -11.85 7.55
N ARG A 156 15.13 -12.45 8.01
CA ARG A 156 16.46 -11.82 8.00
C ARG A 156 17.02 -11.63 6.59
N ASP A 157 16.60 -12.47 5.65
CA ASP A 157 17.02 -12.44 4.24
C ASP A 157 16.17 -11.46 3.41
N LEU A 158 15.08 -10.90 3.95
CA LEU A 158 14.27 -9.89 3.27
C LEU A 158 14.98 -8.54 3.18
N GLY A 159 15.76 -8.17 4.19
CA GLY A 159 16.43 -6.85 4.23
C GLY A 159 15.44 -5.68 4.21
N THR A 160 15.87 -4.53 3.66
CA THR A 160 15.04 -3.33 3.53
C THR A 160 14.50 -3.18 2.11
N ALA A 161 13.20 -2.90 1.97
CA ALA A 161 12.57 -2.54 0.71
C ALA A 161 11.95 -1.14 0.82
N ALA A 162 11.97 -0.36 -0.27
CA ALA A 162 11.40 0.99 -0.30
C ALA A 162 10.05 0.97 -1.01
N ALA A 163 9.10 1.82 -0.61
CA ALA A 163 7.82 1.92 -1.31
C ALA A 163 8.03 2.26 -2.81
N ILE A 164 7.32 1.56 -3.69
CA ILE A 164 7.30 1.87 -5.12
C ILE A 164 6.42 3.11 -5.32
N ASP A 165 6.99 4.18 -5.88
CA ASP A 165 6.21 5.30 -6.38
C ASP A 165 5.36 4.87 -7.57
N LEU A 166 4.05 5.12 -7.48
CA LEU A 166 3.01 4.72 -8.44
C LEU A 166 2.39 5.99 -9.07
N PRO A 167 3.09 6.66 -10.00
CA PRO A 167 2.57 7.86 -10.63
C PRO A 167 1.39 7.54 -11.55
N PRO A 168 0.44 8.45 -11.80
CA PRO A 168 -0.60 8.24 -12.78
C PRO A 168 -0.03 7.80 -14.14
N VAL A 169 -0.58 6.73 -14.71
CA VAL A 169 -0.17 6.22 -16.02
C VAL A 169 -0.95 6.97 -17.11
N PRO A 170 -0.33 7.32 -18.25
CA PRO A 170 -1.05 7.98 -19.34
C PRO A 170 -2.31 7.21 -19.72
N PRO A 171 -3.43 7.90 -20.00
CA PRO A 171 -4.67 7.25 -20.38
C PRO A 171 -4.45 6.42 -21.65
N GLY A 172 -4.78 5.13 -21.58
CA GLY A 172 -4.65 4.21 -22.71
C GLY A 172 -5.08 2.80 -22.35
N GLY A 173 -5.68 2.12 -23.33
CA GLY A 173 -6.15 0.73 -23.20
C GLY A 173 -7.48 0.58 -22.47
N ASP A 174 -7.90 -0.67 -22.31
CA ASP A 174 -9.14 -1.08 -21.64
C ASP A 174 -8.84 -1.57 -20.20
N GLY A 175 -9.90 -1.84 -19.42
CA GLY A 175 -9.80 -2.39 -18.07
C GLY A 175 -9.20 -1.40 -17.06
N LEU A 176 -8.35 -1.91 -16.15
CA LEU A 176 -7.74 -1.12 -15.07
C LEU A 176 -6.97 0.10 -15.57
N ALA A 177 -6.18 -0.03 -16.64
CA ALA A 177 -5.40 1.08 -17.18
C ALA A 177 -6.29 2.19 -17.77
N GLY A 178 -7.33 1.81 -18.51
CA GLY A 178 -8.32 2.75 -19.02
C GLY A 178 -9.06 3.47 -17.89
N LEU A 179 -9.51 2.72 -16.88
CA LEU A 179 -10.21 3.29 -15.73
C LEU A 179 -9.31 4.23 -14.90
N ALA A 180 -8.06 3.84 -14.66
CA ALA A 180 -7.07 4.66 -13.97
C ALA A 180 -6.76 5.96 -14.71
N GLY A 181 -6.62 5.90 -16.04
CA GLY A 181 -6.44 7.09 -16.87
C GLY A 181 -7.61 8.07 -16.79
N ARG A 182 -8.84 7.56 -16.66
CA ARG A 182 -10.04 8.38 -16.45
C ARG A 182 -10.15 8.96 -15.04
N VAL A 183 -9.72 8.19 -14.05
CA VAL A 183 -9.68 8.62 -12.66
C VAL A 183 -8.48 9.53 -12.39
N GLY A 184 -7.40 9.49 -13.17
CA GLY A 184 -6.20 10.29 -12.92
C GLY A 184 -5.34 9.74 -11.78
N THR A 185 -5.22 8.42 -11.67
CA THR A 185 -4.41 7.71 -10.65
C THR A 185 -3.64 6.55 -11.27
N HIS A 186 -2.84 5.80 -10.49
CA HIS A 186 -2.17 4.61 -11.00
C HIS A 186 -3.11 3.39 -11.02
N PRO A 187 -3.00 2.48 -12.01
CA PRO A 187 -3.90 1.32 -12.10
C PRO A 187 -3.87 0.36 -10.91
N VAL A 188 -2.76 0.32 -10.16
CA VAL A 188 -2.70 -0.43 -8.89
C VAL A 188 -3.65 0.17 -7.85
N ASP A 189 -3.76 1.50 -7.73
CA ASP A 189 -4.68 2.11 -6.76
C ASP A 189 -6.14 1.76 -7.10
N VAL A 190 -6.46 1.73 -8.40
CA VAL A 190 -7.76 1.28 -8.90
C VAL A 190 -8.01 -0.18 -8.54
N ALA A 191 -7.03 -1.05 -8.77
CA ALA A 191 -7.12 -2.47 -8.44
C ALA A 191 -7.36 -2.69 -6.94
N LEU A 192 -6.61 -2.01 -6.08
CA LEU A 192 -6.74 -2.09 -4.63
C LEU A 192 -8.12 -1.60 -4.17
N ALA A 193 -8.61 -0.48 -4.69
CA ALA A 193 -9.92 0.03 -4.32
C ALA A 193 -11.08 -0.87 -4.78
N LEU A 194 -10.98 -1.43 -5.99
CA LEU A 194 -11.96 -2.40 -6.49
C LEU A 194 -11.99 -3.65 -5.61
N ALA A 195 -10.82 -4.23 -5.33
CA ALA A 195 -10.71 -5.42 -4.51
C ALA A 195 -11.23 -5.15 -3.08
N ALA A 196 -10.93 -3.99 -2.48
CA ALA A 196 -11.41 -3.60 -1.14
C ALA A 196 -12.94 -3.53 -1.05
N HIS A 197 -13.61 -3.32 -2.18
CA HIS A 197 -15.06 -3.30 -2.30
C HIS A 197 -15.63 -4.57 -2.95
N GLY A 198 -14.85 -5.67 -2.95
CA GLY A 198 -15.25 -6.98 -3.46
C GLY A 198 -15.58 -6.99 -4.96
N GLN A 199 -15.04 -6.04 -5.73
CA GLN A 199 -15.24 -6.01 -7.17
C GLN A 199 -14.20 -6.89 -7.87
N PRO A 200 -14.61 -7.78 -8.80
CA PRO A 200 -13.69 -8.62 -9.55
C PRO A 200 -12.84 -7.78 -10.52
N LEU A 201 -11.53 -8.02 -10.55
CA LEU A 201 -10.59 -7.21 -11.34
C LEU A 201 -10.57 -7.59 -12.83
N ASP A 202 -11.08 -8.77 -13.18
CA ASP A 202 -11.17 -9.28 -14.55
C ASP A 202 -12.38 -8.72 -15.34
N ARG A 203 -13.38 -8.15 -14.65
CA ARG A 203 -14.67 -7.71 -15.23
C ARG A 203 -14.94 -6.23 -15.07
N VAL A 204 -13.89 -5.44 -14.86
CA VAL A 204 -14.01 -4.01 -14.59
C VAL A 204 -14.52 -3.28 -15.82
N GLY A 205 -15.74 -2.75 -15.72
CA GLY A 205 -16.30 -1.84 -16.71
C GLY A 205 -15.56 -0.50 -16.70
N THR A 206 -15.26 0.04 -17.88
CA THR A 206 -14.63 1.36 -18.05
C THR A 206 -15.63 2.50 -18.17
N GLY A 207 -16.91 2.27 -17.81
CA GLY A 207 -18.01 3.24 -17.92
C GLY A 207 -17.95 4.36 -16.86
N ASP A 208 -18.70 5.43 -17.11
CA ASP A 208 -18.75 6.64 -16.27
C ASP A 208 -19.20 6.33 -14.84
N ASP A 209 -20.15 5.40 -14.69
CA ASP A 209 -20.64 4.95 -13.39
C ASP A 209 -19.53 4.40 -12.49
N MET A 210 -18.57 3.67 -13.07
CA MET A 210 -17.46 3.11 -12.31
C MET A 210 -16.48 4.19 -11.89
N VAL A 211 -16.22 5.19 -12.74
CA VAL A 211 -15.39 6.35 -12.39
C VAL A 211 -16.02 7.12 -11.22
N HIS A 212 -17.32 7.37 -11.25
CA HIS A 212 -18.04 8.01 -10.16
C HIS A 212 -18.01 7.18 -8.87
N THR A 213 -18.12 5.86 -8.98
CA THR A 213 -18.04 4.93 -7.85
C THR A 213 -16.66 4.98 -7.19
N LEU A 214 -15.57 4.90 -7.98
CA LEU A 214 -14.20 5.02 -7.48
C LEU A 214 -13.94 6.37 -6.80
N ALA A 215 -14.44 7.46 -7.38
CA ALA A 215 -14.35 8.78 -6.76
C ALA A 215 -15.09 8.83 -5.41
N ALA A 216 -16.28 8.21 -5.30
CA ALA A 216 -17.03 8.10 -4.06
C ALA A 216 -16.31 7.25 -2.98
N TRP A 217 -15.47 6.30 -3.41
CA TRP A 217 -14.59 5.53 -2.53
C TRP A 217 -13.30 6.27 -2.13
N GLY A 218 -13.13 7.51 -2.58
CA GLY A 218 -11.97 8.34 -2.24
C GLY A 218 -10.77 8.15 -3.16
N LEU A 219 -10.92 7.39 -4.25
CA LEU A 219 -9.96 7.34 -5.35
C LEU A 219 -10.17 8.57 -6.24
N ALA A 220 -9.95 9.76 -5.69
CA ALA A 220 -10.10 11.00 -6.43
C ALA A 220 -8.84 11.24 -7.28
N ALA A 221 -9.05 11.78 -8.48
CA ALA A 221 -8.01 12.20 -9.38
C ALA A 221 -6.95 13.06 -8.71
N ALA A 222 -5.68 12.86 -9.09
CA ALA A 222 -4.77 13.98 -9.12
C ALA A 222 -5.51 15.11 -9.87
N PRO A 223 -5.73 16.28 -9.25
CA PRO A 223 -6.51 17.32 -9.89
C PRO A 223 -5.86 17.66 -11.23
N ALA A 224 -6.68 17.85 -12.27
CA ALA A 224 -6.21 18.47 -13.50
C ALA A 224 -5.37 19.71 -13.13
N PRO A 225 -4.26 19.99 -13.83
CA PRO A 225 -3.41 21.12 -13.51
C PRO A 225 -4.29 22.36 -13.33
N PRO A 226 -4.16 23.08 -12.21
CA PRO A 226 -5.17 24.06 -11.82
C PRO A 226 -5.29 25.13 -12.90
N GLU A 227 -6.51 25.41 -13.34
CA GLU A 227 -6.77 26.68 -13.99
C GLU A 227 -6.45 27.79 -12.99
N PRO A 228 -5.77 28.87 -13.42
CA PRO A 228 -5.11 29.83 -12.55
C PRO A 228 -6.02 30.58 -11.56
N ASP A 229 -7.35 30.43 -11.65
CA ASP A 229 -8.34 31.12 -10.82
C ASP A 229 -9.38 30.20 -10.15
N ALA A 230 -9.15 28.88 -10.06
CA ALA A 230 -10.06 27.98 -9.34
C ALA A 230 -9.95 28.17 -7.81
N PRO A 231 -11.07 28.24 -7.06
CA PRO A 231 -11.04 28.38 -5.61
C PRO A 231 -10.36 27.17 -4.96
N ALA A 232 -9.55 27.42 -3.92
CA ALA A 232 -8.81 26.38 -3.20
C ALA A 232 -9.73 25.22 -2.78
N SER A 233 -9.34 23.99 -3.14
CA SER A 233 -10.06 22.78 -2.77
C SER A 233 -10.24 22.72 -1.25
N MET A 234 -11.49 22.48 -0.81
CA MET A 234 -11.84 22.44 0.61
C MET A 234 -11.70 21.05 1.23
N ASP A 235 -11.09 20.08 0.54
CA ASP A 235 -10.86 18.74 1.10
C ASP A 235 -9.80 18.77 2.23
N PRO A 236 -10.12 18.27 3.44
CA PRO A 236 -9.14 18.10 4.52
C PRO A 236 -7.80 17.48 4.10
N ALA A 237 -7.80 16.49 3.19
CA ALA A 237 -6.57 15.81 2.76
C ALA A 237 -5.63 16.72 1.96
N HIS A 238 -6.20 17.73 1.30
CA HIS A 238 -5.49 18.68 0.44
C HIS A 238 -5.16 19.99 1.16
N ASP A 239 -5.40 20.09 2.47
CA ASP A 239 -5.08 21.29 3.23
C ASP A 239 -3.55 21.55 3.21
N PRO A 240 -3.10 22.74 2.75
CA PRO A 240 -1.68 23.04 2.60
C PRO A 240 -0.94 23.15 3.94
N CYS A 241 -1.65 23.32 5.05
CA CYS A 241 -1.07 23.34 6.38
C CYS A 241 -1.08 21.91 6.98
N PRO A 242 0.08 21.25 7.20
CA PRO A 242 0.13 19.88 7.71
C PRO A 242 -0.58 19.70 9.06
N HIS A 243 -0.45 20.65 9.98
CA HIS A 243 -1.12 20.62 11.28
C HIS A 243 -2.64 20.73 11.14
N ARG A 244 -3.12 21.63 10.27
CA ARG A 244 -4.56 21.83 10.03
C ARG A 244 -5.16 20.63 9.30
N ARG A 245 -4.46 20.07 8.31
CA ARG A 245 -4.79 18.79 7.67
C ARG A 245 -5.00 17.68 8.69
N HIS A 246 -4.00 17.46 9.56
CA HIS A 246 -4.08 16.42 10.58
C HIS A 246 -5.25 16.65 11.54
N ALA A 247 -5.46 17.90 12.00
CA ALA A 247 -6.59 18.27 12.85
C ALA A 247 -7.94 17.96 12.19
N ARG A 248 -8.11 18.32 10.91
CA ARG A 248 -9.35 18.10 10.15
C ARG A 248 -9.64 16.61 9.95
N ILE A 249 -8.62 15.81 9.59
CA ILE A 249 -8.73 14.36 9.46
C ILE A 249 -9.11 13.72 10.81
N LEU A 250 -8.44 14.11 11.88
CA LEU A 250 -8.67 13.58 13.23
C LEU A 250 -10.09 13.88 13.72
N LEU A 251 -10.55 15.13 13.61
CA LEU A 251 -11.89 15.52 14.02
C LEU A 251 -12.96 14.80 13.19
N ARG A 252 -12.78 14.68 11.87
CA ARG A 252 -13.68 13.93 10.97
C ARG A 252 -13.76 12.45 11.37
N ARG A 253 -12.63 11.82 11.71
CA ARG A 253 -12.58 10.43 12.21
C ARG A 253 -13.35 10.28 13.51
N LEU A 254 -13.12 11.14 14.50
CA LEU A 254 -13.83 11.09 15.79
C LEU A 254 -15.33 11.32 15.65
N LEU A 255 -15.75 12.19 14.72
CA LEU A 255 -17.16 12.42 14.40
C LEU A 255 -17.81 11.17 13.80
N ARG A 256 -17.15 10.54 12.83
CA ARG A 256 -17.61 9.28 12.21
C ARG A 256 -17.74 8.15 13.23
N MET A 257 -16.85 8.11 14.22
CA MET A 257 -16.89 7.14 15.32
C MET A 257 -17.94 7.47 16.40
N GLY A 258 -18.68 8.58 16.26
CA GLY A 258 -19.68 9.01 17.23
C GLY A 258 -19.09 9.42 18.60
N LYS A 259 -17.80 9.82 18.66
CA LYS A 259 -17.11 10.17 19.91
C LYS A 259 -17.47 11.57 20.42
N VAL A 260 -18.77 11.83 20.57
CA VAL A 260 -19.32 13.14 20.94
C VAL A 260 -19.83 13.12 22.38
N GLY A 261 -19.28 14.00 23.21
CA GLY A 261 -19.60 14.11 24.64
C GLY A 261 -18.82 13.14 25.52
N SER A 262 -18.78 13.41 26.83
CA SER A 262 -17.94 12.69 27.79
C SER A 262 -18.29 11.20 27.96
N GLY A 263 -19.52 10.82 27.60
CA GLY A 263 -19.97 9.42 27.60
C GLY A 263 -19.39 8.57 26.45
N TYR A 264 -18.86 9.19 25.40
CA TYR A 264 -18.38 8.52 24.19
C TYR A 264 -16.96 8.97 23.87
N HIS A 265 -15.98 8.30 24.49
CA HIS A 265 -14.58 8.68 24.41
C HIS A 265 -13.71 7.54 23.84
N THR A 266 -12.47 7.87 23.49
CA THR A 266 -11.43 6.94 23.03
C THR A 266 -10.14 7.21 23.79
N ALA A 267 -9.26 6.22 23.91
CA ALA A 267 -7.94 6.44 24.50
C ALA A 267 -7.15 7.46 23.65
N ASP A 268 -6.33 8.30 24.31
CA ASP A 268 -5.62 9.39 23.64
C ASP A 268 -4.53 8.90 22.68
N ASP A 269 -4.05 7.67 22.84
CA ASP A 269 -3.15 7.02 21.89
C ASP A 269 -3.77 6.77 20.51
N HIS A 270 -5.11 6.70 20.45
CA HIS A 270 -5.82 6.62 19.18
C HIS A 270 -5.74 7.93 18.38
N LEU A 271 -5.35 9.06 18.99
CA LEU A 271 -5.16 10.33 18.28
C LEU A 271 -3.99 10.27 17.30
N TYR A 272 -2.94 9.51 17.62
CA TYR A 272 -1.73 9.38 16.82
C TYR A 272 -1.54 7.99 16.20
N ARG A 273 -2.50 7.07 16.41
CA ARG A 273 -2.51 5.75 15.76
C ARG A 273 -2.75 5.90 14.25
N GLY A 274 -1.72 5.54 13.47
CA GLY A 274 -1.67 5.69 12.01
C GLY A 274 -0.72 6.79 11.51
N ALA A 275 -0.15 7.62 12.40
CA ALA A 275 0.91 8.55 12.02
C ALA A 275 2.24 7.81 11.86
N PRO A 276 3.04 8.10 10.80
CA PRO A 276 4.38 7.54 10.68
C PRO A 276 5.22 7.91 11.92
N PRO A 277 6.22 7.09 12.32
CA PRO A 277 6.99 7.30 13.55
C PRO A 277 7.51 8.73 13.73
N ASP A 278 8.01 9.36 12.65
CA ASP A 278 8.57 10.70 12.65
C ASP A 278 7.53 11.82 12.90
N PHE A 279 6.24 11.53 12.70
CA PHE A 279 5.15 12.50 12.80
C PHE A 279 4.33 12.36 14.10
N ARG A 280 4.67 11.40 14.98
CA ARG A 280 3.92 11.15 16.23
C ARG A 280 3.95 12.33 17.20
N HIS A 281 5.08 13.05 17.25
CA HIS A 281 5.20 14.26 18.07
C HIS A 281 4.25 15.36 17.58
N GLU A 282 4.21 15.60 16.27
CA GLU A 282 3.33 16.60 15.64
C GLU A 282 1.85 16.24 15.82
N ALA A 283 1.50 14.96 15.65
CA ALA A 283 0.15 14.47 15.90
C ALA A 283 -0.29 14.69 17.37
N THR A 284 0.64 14.48 18.31
CA THR A 284 0.43 14.74 19.74
C THR A 284 0.23 16.23 19.99
N GLU A 285 1.06 17.10 19.42
CA GLU A 285 0.95 18.56 19.55
C GLU A 285 -0.39 19.09 19.02
N VAL A 286 -0.86 18.55 17.87
CA VAL A 286 -2.19 18.87 17.32
C VAL A 286 -3.29 18.42 18.26
N GLY A 287 -3.23 17.19 18.80
CA GLY A 287 -4.20 16.70 19.77
C GLY A 287 -4.31 17.59 21.01
N GLU A 288 -3.19 18.01 21.58
CA GLU A 288 -3.14 18.94 22.71
C GLU A 288 -3.68 20.32 22.37
N ALA A 289 -3.37 20.83 21.18
CA ALA A 289 -3.88 22.12 20.72
C ALA A 289 -5.41 22.09 20.57
N LEU A 290 -5.98 20.99 20.09
CA LEU A 290 -7.43 20.79 20.00
C LEU A 290 -8.10 20.72 21.39
N ILE A 291 -7.44 20.15 22.39
CA ILE A 291 -7.90 20.16 23.79
C ILE A 291 -7.87 21.60 24.34
N ARG A 292 -6.76 22.33 24.15
CA ARG A 292 -6.62 23.73 24.59
C ARG A 292 -7.61 24.67 23.91
N ALA A 293 -7.92 24.41 22.63
CA ALA A 293 -8.92 25.13 21.87
C ALA A 293 -10.37 24.83 22.30
N GLY A 294 -10.57 23.87 23.21
CA GLY A 294 -11.89 23.46 23.67
C GLY A 294 -12.68 22.63 22.65
N LEU A 295 -12.07 22.19 21.56
CA LEU A 295 -12.73 21.31 20.59
C LEU A 295 -12.79 19.86 21.10
N LEU A 296 -11.75 19.44 21.82
CA LEU A 296 -11.71 18.16 22.53
C LEU A 296 -11.91 18.36 24.04
N GLY A 297 -12.60 17.41 24.66
CA GLY A 297 -12.57 17.20 26.09
C GLY A 297 -11.63 16.04 26.43
N SER A 298 -11.06 16.06 27.64
CA SER A 298 -10.25 14.97 28.16
C SER A 298 -10.78 14.51 29.51
N LYS A 299 -10.79 13.20 29.75
CA LYS A 299 -11.17 12.60 31.04
C LYS A 299 -10.19 11.48 31.41
N PRO A 300 -9.77 11.38 32.67
CA PRO A 300 -9.06 10.18 33.14
C PRO A 300 -10.02 8.99 33.22
N SER A 301 -9.62 7.84 32.66
CA SER A 301 -10.35 6.57 32.76
C SER A 301 -9.34 5.43 32.88
N VAL A 302 -9.45 4.61 33.93
CA VAL A 302 -8.62 3.41 34.15
C VAL A 302 -7.10 3.69 34.02
N GLY A 303 -6.63 4.82 34.57
CA GLY A 303 -5.21 5.20 34.53
C GLY A 303 -4.71 5.75 33.17
N GLN A 304 -5.59 5.86 32.17
CA GLN A 304 -5.29 6.44 30.86
C GLN A 304 -6.10 7.70 30.62
N ARG A 305 -5.60 8.58 29.76
CA ARG A 305 -6.34 9.76 29.32
C ARG A 305 -7.18 9.40 28.12
N HIS A 306 -8.47 9.72 28.19
CA HIS A 306 -9.38 9.55 27.08
C HIS A 306 -9.88 10.89 26.58
N VAL A 307 -10.17 10.94 25.28
CA VAL A 307 -10.55 12.14 24.56
C VAL A 307 -11.88 11.95 23.84
N TYR A 308 -12.62 13.04 23.69
CA TYR A 308 -13.93 13.10 23.04
C TYR A 308 -14.16 14.48 22.42
N LEU A 309 -15.02 14.57 21.42
CA LEU A 309 -15.48 15.84 20.85
C LEU A 309 -16.45 16.52 21.82
N ARG A 310 -16.21 17.80 22.15
CA ARG A 310 -17.17 18.55 22.97
C ARG A 310 -18.42 18.84 22.17
N ARG A 311 -19.60 18.54 22.74
CA ARG A 311 -20.87 18.73 22.05
C ARG A 311 -21.13 20.21 21.74
N GLU A 312 -20.72 21.07 22.65
CA GLU A 312 -20.88 22.53 22.56
C GLU A 312 -19.95 23.13 21.49
N ALA A 313 -18.87 22.43 21.14
CA ALA A 313 -17.89 22.85 20.14
C ALA A 313 -18.21 22.33 18.72
N LEU A 314 -19.29 21.55 18.53
CA LEU A 314 -19.62 20.98 17.22
C LEU A 314 -19.70 22.02 16.08
N PRO A 315 -20.30 23.22 16.26
CA PRO A 315 -20.29 24.23 15.21
C PRO A 315 -18.87 24.66 14.78
N ALA A 316 -17.96 24.83 15.75
CA ALA A 316 -16.57 25.17 15.50
C ALA A 316 -15.80 24.00 14.87
N ILE A 317 -16.09 22.76 15.29
CA ILE A 317 -15.53 21.54 14.70
C ILE A 317 -15.94 21.43 13.23
N HIS A 318 -17.20 21.67 12.89
CA HIS A 318 -17.67 21.70 11.50
C HIS A 318 -17.03 22.85 10.72
N GLY A 319 -16.92 24.06 11.29
CA GLY A 319 -16.20 25.17 10.66
C GLY A 319 -14.76 24.82 10.31
N LEU A 320 -14.06 24.15 11.23
CA LEU A 320 -12.70 23.68 10.99
C LEU A 320 -12.64 22.57 9.92
N ILE A 321 -13.48 21.54 10.03
CA ILE A 321 -13.47 20.42 9.07
C ILE A 321 -13.83 20.89 7.66
N ASP A 322 -14.89 21.69 7.53
CA ASP A 322 -15.51 21.99 6.24
C ASP A 322 -14.88 23.21 5.56
N ARG A 323 -14.45 24.21 6.34
CA ARG A 323 -13.97 25.51 5.82
C ARG A 323 -12.54 25.88 6.24
N ALA A 324 -11.87 25.02 7.03
CA ALA A 324 -10.54 25.30 7.57
C ALA A 324 -10.47 26.55 8.47
N GLU A 325 -11.61 26.96 9.04
CA GLU A 325 -11.74 28.16 9.87
C GLU A 325 -11.56 27.83 11.37
N THR A 326 -10.95 28.75 12.12
CA THR A 326 -10.98 28.74 13.58
C THR A 326 -10.94 30.16 14.10
N ASP A 327 -11.58 30.38 15.26
CA ASP A 327 -11.39 31.58 16.07
C ASP A 327 -10.43 31.32 17.24
N SER A 328 -9.80 30.14 17.28
CA SER A 328 -8.90 29.75 18.36
C SER A 328 -7.49 30.31 18.14
N PRO A 329 -7.01 31.22 19.00
CA PRO A 329 -5.65 31.76 18.86
C PRO A 329 -4.56 30.69 19.02
N VAL A 330 -4.87 29.60 19.74
CA VAL A 330 -3.95 28.46 19.92
C VAL A 330 -3.78 27.67 18.62
N LEU A 331 -4.86 27.49 17.86
CA LEU A 331 -4.82 26.78 16.58
C LEU A 331 -4.19 27.67 15.50
N ASP A 332 -4.55 28.95 15.45
CA ASP A 332 -3.93 29.91 14.52
C ASP A 332 -2.41 29.98 14.67
N ALA A 333 -1.92 30.05 15.91
CA ALA A 333 -0.48 30.06 16.19
C ALA A 333 0.21 28.75 15.72
N LEU A 334 -0.48 27.60 15.83
CA LEU A 334 0.05 26.31 15.39
C LEU A 334 0.06 26.18 13.86
N TRP A 335 -0.96 26.71 13.18
CA TRP A 335 -1.09 26.62 11.73
C TRP A 335 -0.16 27.57 10.98
N THR A 336 0.14 28.72 11.58
CA THR A 336 1.06 29.73 11.03
C THR A 336 2.52 29.44 11.37
N ARG A 337 2.79 28.41 12.18
CA ARG A 337 4.16 27.99 12.50
C ARG A 337 4.85 27.49 11.25
N PRO A 338 6.08 27.96 10.94
CA PRO A 338 6.84 27.40 9.83
C PRO A 338 7.04 25.90 10.04
N PRO A 339 6.97 25.09 8.96
CA PRO A 339 7.17 23.66 9.06
C PRO A 339 8.53 23.35 9.70
N PRO A 340 8.64 22.30 10.53
CA PRO A 340 9.90 21.95 11.15
C PRO A 340 10.96 21.74 10.06
N ARG A 341 12.08 22.44 10.19
CA ARG A 341 13.23 22.24 9.30
C ARG A 341 13.69 20.79 9.51
N ARG A 342 13.66 19.99 8.44
CA ARG A 342 14.24 18.65 8.48
C ARG A 342 15.69 18.75 8.97
N PRO A 343 16.09 18.01 10.01
CA PRO A 343 17.48 17.98 10.42
C PRO A 343 18.30 17.34 9.29
N GLY A 344 19.09 18.15 8.57
CA GLY A 344 20.11 17.66 7.63
C GLY A 344 19.72 17.54 6.15
N GLY A 345 19.09 18.57 5.57
CA GLY A 345 18.99 18.76 4.11
C GLY A 345 19.91 19.88 3.63
#